data_AF-A0A356NUE9-F1
#
_entry.id   AF-A0A356NUE9-F1
#
_cell.length_a   1.000
_cell.length_b   1.000
_cell.length_c   1.000
_cell.angle_alpha   90.00
_cell.angle_beta   90.00
_cell.angle_gamma   90.00
#
_symmetry.space_group_name_H-M   'P 1'
#
loop_
_entity.id
_entity.type
_entity.pdbx_description
1 polymer ?
#
loop_
_entity_poly.entity_id
_entity_poly.type
_entity_poly.pdbx_seq_one_letter_code
_entity_poly.pdbx_strand_id
1 'polypeptide(L)'
;MQDTDWASRDWTYGKILRDKTIVVTGCSSGIGRDTAKLIKQLGGDVIGVDRNKTEDYVDELYLADLSDRRTIKALVNALPGRIDGIANIAGLPPTAPADLVIKVNLVGLKYFTELMVSKLNDNASIVNLASLAGFGWPDALEAIKASEHLAFEDVERFMHDHKISNEG
;
A
#
# COMPACT_ATOMS: atom_id res chain seq x y z
N MET A 1 -23.80 17.54 3.52
CA MET A 1 -22.58 17.82 4.30
C MET A 1 -22.60 16.83 5.46
N GLN A 2 -21.94 15.69 5.32
CA GLN A 2 -21.93 14.67 6.38
C GLN A 2 -20.98 15.10 7.48
N ASP A 3 -21.42 14.90 8.71
CA ASP A 3 -20.78 15.25 9.97
C ASP A 3 -19.37 14.64 10.05
N THR A 4 -18.33 15.49 10.03
CA THR A 4 -16.91 15.07 10.03
C THR A 4 -16.33 14.95 11.44
N ASP A 5 -17.17 14.72 12.46
CA ASP A 5 -16.70 14.61 13.84
C ASP A 5 -16.21 13.19 14.18
N TRP A 6 -15.37 12.62 13.30
CA TRP A 6 -14.70 11.35 13.59
C TRP A 6 -13.66 11.49 14.72
N ALA A 7 -13.19 12.72 14.94
CA ALA A 7 -12.18 13.07 15.94
C ALA A 7 -12.74 13.16 17.38
N SER A 8 -14.07 13.18 17.57
CA SER A 8 -14.69 13.14 18.90
C SER A 8 -14.93 11.72 19.43
N ARG A 9 -14.54 10.68 18.69
CA ARG A 9 -14.73 9.30 19.12
C ARG A 9 -13.73 8.93 20.21
N ASP A 10 -14.21 8.35 21.31
CA ASP A 10 -13.39 7.99 22.48
C ASP A 10 -12.14 7.16 22.16
N TRP A 11 -12.16 6.36 21.08
CA TRP A 11 -11.00 5.54 20.69
C TRP A 11 -9.86 6.33 20.04
N THR A 12 -10.10 7.53 19.51
CA THR A 12 -9.04 8.39 18.95
C THR A 12 -8.26 9.15 20.03
N TYR A 13 -8.79 9.20 21.27
CA TYR A 13 -8.09 9.78 22.42
C TYR A 13 -7.09 8.82 23.06
N GLY A 14 -7.19 7.52 22.77
CA GLY A 14 -6.21 6.54 23.20
C GLY A 14 -4.96 6.58 22.30
N LYS A 15 -3.77 6.64 22.91
CA LYS A 15 -2.51 6.36 22.19
C LYS A 15 -2.36 4.86 21.93
N ILE A 16 -3.31 4.28 21.19
CA ILE A 16 -3.41 2.83 20.97
C ILE A 16 -2.27 2.28 20.09
N LEU A 17 -1.63 3.15 19.30
CA LEU A 17 -0.45 2.83 18.49
C LEU A 17 0.85 3.29 19.14
N ARG A 18 0.84 3.64 20.43
CA ARG A 18 2.06 4.00 21.15
C ARG A 18 3.10 2.89 21.06
N ASP A 19 4.34 3.30 20.78
CA ASP A 19 5.50 2.43 20.60
C ASP A 19 5.33 1.45 19.41
N LYS A 20 4.45 1.76 18.46
CA LYS A 20 4.24 0.99 17.23
C LYS A 20 4.81 1.72 16.03
N THR A 21 5.58 1.01 15.22
CA THR A 21 6.10 1.53 13.95
C THR A 21 5.33 0.94 12.78
N ILE A 22 4.71 1.80 11.97
CA ILE A 22 3.87 1.43 10.84
C ILE A 22 4.46 1.97 9.54
N VAL A 23 4.64 1.09 8.55
CA VAL A 23 5.02 1.50 7.20
C VAL A 23 3.77 1.91 6.43
N VAL A 24 3.76 3.09 5.82
CA VAL A 24 2.63 3.60 5.02
C VAL A 24 3.10 3.87 3.60
N THR A 25 2.62 3.07 2.64
CA THR A 25 2.89 3.34 1.22
C THR A 25 1.90 4.36 0.66
N GLY A 26 2.32 5.23 -0.25
CA GLY A 26 1.47 6.30 -0.78
C GLY A 26 1.23 7.44 0.23
N CYS A 27 2.16 7.64 1.17
CA CYS A 27 2.00 8.55 2.31
C CYS A 27 1.96 10.04 1.92
N SER A 28 2.36 10.41 0.70
CA SER A 28 2.51 11.82 0.33
C SER A 28 1.21 12.52 -0.08
N SER A 29 0.11 11.79 -0.29
CA SER A 29 -1.19 12.41 -0.61
C SER A 29 -2.40 11.54 -0.25
N GLY A 30 -3.59 12.14 -0.37
CA GLY A 30 -4.88 11.45 -0.26
C GLY A 30 -5.04 10.60 1.01
N ILE A 31 -5.57 9.38 0.82
CA ILE A 31 -5.84 8.43 1.91
C ILE A 31 -4.56 8.04 2.65
N GLY A 32 -3.41 7.94 1.96
CA GLY A 32 -2.15 7.57 2.60
C GLY A 32 -1.65 8.64 3.56
N ARG A 33 -1.73 9.92 3.15
CA ARG A 33 -1.41 11.06 4.02
C ARG A 33 -2.33 11.15 5.24
N ASP A 34 -3.64 10.98 5.03
CA ASP A 34 -4.60 11.01 6.14
C ASP A 34 -4.46 9.80 7.06
N THR A 35 -4.05 8.65 6.54
CA THR A 35 -3.70 7.47 7.33
C THR A 35 -2.45 7.71 8.17
N ALA A 36 -1.38 8.27 7.58
CA ALA A 36 -0.17 8.65 8.30
C ALA A 36 -0.50 9.63 9.44
N LYS A 37 -1.29 10.67 9.14
CA LYS A 37 -1.79 11.62 10.15
C LYS A 37 -2.51 10.92 11.30
N LEU A 38 -3.44 10.01 10.98
CA LEU A 38 -4.20 9.29 12.00
C LEU A 38 -3.28 8.39 12.86
N ILE A 39 -2.31 7.72 12.25
CA ILE A 39 -1.33 6.91 13.00
C ILE A 39 -0.56 7.77 14.00
N LYS A 40 -0.07 8.94 13.56
CA LYS A 40 0.61 9.89 14.47
C LYS A 40 -0.31 10.37 15.60
N GLN A 41 -1.57 10.67 15.31
CA GLN A 41 -2.56 11.07 16.33
C GLN A 41 -2.80 9.96 17.36
N LEU A 42 -2.81 8.70 16.94
CA LEU A 42 -2.93 7.52 17.81
C LEU A 42 -1.61 7.14 18.51
N GLY A 43 -0.56 7.96 18.35
CA GLY A 43 0.72 7.83 19.06
C GLY A 43 1.75 6.90 18.42
N GLY A 44 1.52 6.45 17.19
CA GLY A 44 2.48 5.60 16.46
C GLY A 44 3.53 6.39 15.68
N ASP A 45 4.56 5.66 15.25
CA ASP A 45 5.59 6.14 14.34
C ASP A 45 5.29 5.68 12.91
N VAL A 46 5.55 6.55 11.95
CA VAL A 46 5.25 6.36 10.55
C VAL A 46 6.54 6.36 9.75
N ILE A 47 6.82 5.22 9.10
CA ILE A 47 7.79 5.14 8.03
C ILE A 47 7.03 5.30 6.71
N GLY A 48 7.17 6.46 6.07
CA GLY A 48 6.54 6.76 4.80
C GLY A 48 7.28 6.14 3.63
N VAL A 49 6.53 5.64 2.64
CA VAL A 49 7.05 5.19 1.35
C VAL A 49 6.24 5.84 0.23
N ASP A 50 6.87 6.63 -0.62
CA ASP A 50 6.20 7.26 -1.76
C ASP A 50 7.22 7.59 -2.87
N ARG A 51 6.77 7.87 -4.08
CA ARG A 51 7.65 8.42 -5.13
C ARG A 51 7.88 9.93 -4.97
N ASN A 52 6.97 10.60 -4.28
CA ASN A 52 6.99 12.04 -4.05
C ASN A 52 7.51 12.35 -2.66
N LYS A 53 8.28 13.43 -2.53
CA LYS A 53 8.73 13.93 -1.22
C LYS A 53 7.55 14.45 -0.40
N THR A 54 7.60 14.20 0.91
CA THR A 54 6.72 14.77 1.92
C THR A 54 7.45 14.86 3.25
N GLU A 55 7.08 15.83 4.07
CA GLU A 55 7.47 15.90 5.49
C GLU A 55 6.23 15.78 6.40
N ASP A 56 5.04 15.69 5.80
CA ASP A 56 3.77 15.64 6.52
C ASP A 56 3.58 14.27 7.17
N TYR A 57 3.52 14.26 8.51
CA TYR A 57 3.09 13.12 9.33
C TYR A 57 3.93 11.84 9.18
N VAL A 58 5.20 11.98 8.81
CA VAL A 58 6.18 10.89 8.71
C VAL A 58 7.35 11.15 9.65
N ASP A 59 7.90 10.09 10.25
CA ASP A 59 9.14 10.15 11.05
C ASP A 59 10.37 9.87 10.17
N GLU A 60 10.20 8.98 9.19
CA GLU A 60 11.17 8.70 8.13
C GLU A 60 10.45 8.60 6.79
N LEU A 61 11.09 9.03 5.69
CA LEU A 61 10.58 8.89 4.34
C LEU A 61 11.58 8.14 3.46
N TYR A 62 11.08 7.12 2.76
CA TYR A 62 11.81 6.40 1.73
C TYR A 62 11.19 6.65 0.36
N LEU A 63 12.00 7.15 -0.57
CA LEU A 63 11.54 7.36 -1.94
C LEU A 63 11.63 6.07 -2.75
N ALA A 64 10.49 5.57 -3.20
CA ALA A 64 10.41 4.32 -3.94
C ALA A 64 9.26 4.29 -4.96
N ASP A 65 9.56 3.80 -6.16
CA ASP A 65 8.58 3.42 -7.17
C ASP A 65 8.21 1.95 -7.01
N LEU A 66 6.96 1.68 -6.61
CA LEU A 66 6.45 0.33 -6.41
C LEU A 66 6.08 -0.38 -7.72
N SER A 67 6.22 0.27 -8.88
CA SER A 67 6.13 -0.40 -10.18
C SER A 67 7.44 -1.06 -10.61
N ASP A 68 8.54 -0.86 -9.87
CA ASP A 68 9.86 -1.40 -10.17
C ASP A 68 10.38 -2.34 -9.08
N ARG A 69 10.59 -3.61 -9.46
CA ARG A 69 11.18 -4.66 -8.62
C ARG A 69 12.49 -4.23 -7.95
N ARG A 70 13.38 -3.54 -8.67
CA ARG A 70 14.71 -3.17 -8.17
C ARG A 70 14.59 -2.14 -7.07
N THR A 71 13.72 -1.15 -7.29
CA THR A 71 13.43 -0.11 -6.32
C THR A 71 12.80 -0.69 -5.04
N ILE A 72 11.87 -1.66 -5.17
CA ILE A 72 11.33 -2.38 -4.00
C ILE A 72 12.42 -3.15 -3.23
N LYS A 73 13.32 -3.86 -3.93
CA LYS A 73 14.42 -4.57 -3.25
C LYS A 73 15.32 -3.61 -2.47
N ALA A 74 15.68 -2.47 -3.08
CA ALA A 74 16.49 -1.46 -2.43
C ALA A 74 15.80 -0.87 -1.20
N LEU A 75 14.50 -0.55 -1.32
CA LEU A 75 13.65 -0.10 -0.22
C LEU A 75 13.67 -1.09 0.94
N VAL A 76 13.34 -2.36 0.69
CA VAL A 76 13.30 -3.40 1.75
C VAL A 76 14.66 -3.52 2.44
N ASN A 77 15.75 -3.49 1.69
CA ASN A 77 17.09 -3.56 2.29
C ASN A 77 17.40 -2.37 3.19
N ALA A 78 16.91 -1.17 2.86
CA ALA A 78 17.10 0.05 3.64
C ALA A 78 16.17 0.13 4.86
N LEU A 79 14.96 -0.43 4.77
CA LEU A 79 13.99 -0.40 5.86
C LEU A 79 14.48 -1.17 7.10
N PRO A 80 14.15 -0.71 8.32
CA PRO A 80 14.49 -1.41 9.54
C PRO A 80 13.71 -2.73 9.68
N GLY A 81 14.08 -3.52 10.69
CA GLY A 81 13.24 -4.63 11.17
C GLY A 81 12.33 -4.19 12.31
N ARG A 82 11.63 -5.15 12.94
CA ARG A 82 10.74 -4.94 14.08
C ARG A 82 9.57 -3.98 13.78
N ILE A 83 8.98 -4.10 12.60
CA ILE A 83 7.84 -3.29 12.17
C ILE A 83 6.54 -3.91 12.69
N ASP A 84 5.66 -3.10 13.25
CA ASP A 84 4.38 -3.55 13.82
C ASP A 84 3.22 -3.54 12.82
N GLY A 85 3.39 -2.92 11.66
CA GLY A 85 2.41 -3.05 10.60
C GLY A 85 2.78 -2.40 9.28
N ILE A 86 2.03 -2.78 8.26
CA ILE A 86 2.12 -2.24 6.90
C ILE A 86 0.73 -1.79 6.48
N ALA A 87 0.61 -0.53 6.08
CA ALA A 87 -0.55 0.00 5.38
C ALA A 87 -0.17 0.18 3.90
N ASN A 88 -0.54 -0.81 3.08
CA ASN A 88 -0.38 -0.78 1.63
C ASN A 88 -1.47 0.11 1.02
N ILE A 89 -1.18 1.39 0.85
CA ILE A 89 -2.12 2.41 0.37
C ILE A 89 -1.70 2.99 -1.00
N ALA A 90 -0.43 2.89 -1.38
CA ALA A 90 0.03 3.25 -2.72
C ALA A 90 -0.79 2.50 -3.77
N GLY A 91 -1.39 3.25 -4.69
CA GLY A 91 -2.20 2.69 -5.76
C GLY A 91 -2.51 3.72 -6.83
N LEU A 92 -2.80 3.23 -8.03
CA LEU A 92 -3.23 4.02 -9.17
C LEU A 92 -4.72 3.79 -9.45
N PRO A 93 -5.46 4.82 -9.90
CA PRO A 93 -6.86 4.67 -10.27
C PRO A 93 -6.98 3.89 -11.60
N PRO A 94 -8.17 3.32 -11.91
CA PRO A 94 -8.41 2.61 -13.18
C PRO A 94 -8.18 3.45 -14.45
N THR A 95 -8.16 4.78 -14.33
CA THR A 95 -7.89 5.72 -15.43
C THR A 95 -6.41 5.84 -15.77
N ALA A 96 -5.50 5.33 -14.95
CA ALA A 96 -4.08 5.25 -15.25
C ALA A 96 -3.78 4.06 -16.19
N PRO A 97 -2.65 4.05 -16.93
CA PRO A 97 -2.30 2.95 -17.82
C PRO A 97 -2.41 1.58 -17.13
N ALA A 98 -3.13 0.64 -17.75
CA ALA A 98 -3.49 -0.64 -17.13
C ALA A 98 -2.26 -1.45 -16.69
N ASP A 99 -1.15 -1.40 -17.43
CA ASP A 99 0.09 -2.06 -17.07
C ASP A 99 0.69 -1.50 -15.77
N LEU A 100 0.65 -0.18 -15.59
CA LEU A 100 1.09 0.47 -14.36
C LEU A 100 0.15 0.16 -13.19
N VAL A 101 -1.16 0.11 -13.43
CA VAL A 101 -2.13 -0.29 -12.41
C VAL A 101 -1.84 -1.70 -11.91
N ILE A 102 -1.61 -2.67 -12.80
CA ILE A 102 -1.25 -4.05 -12.41
C ILE A 102 0.11 -4.09 -11.71
N LYS A 103 1.11 -3.37 -12.21
CA LYS A 103 2.45 -3.31 -11.59
C LYS A 103 2.42 -2.74 -10.19
N VAL A 104 1.69 -1.65 -9.93
CA VAL A 104 1.65 -0.98 -8.62
C VAL A 104 0.68 -1.69 -7.67
N ASN A 105 -0.59 -1.85 -8.09
CA ASN A 105 -1.67 -2.23 -7.18
C ASN A 105 -1.67 -3.73 -6.85
N LEU A 106 -0.99 -4.55 -7.65
CA LEU A 106 -0.98 -6.00 -7.49
C LEU A 106 0.44 -6.55 -7.35
N VAL A 107 1.25 -6.47 -8.41
CA VAL A 107 2.55 -7.14 -8.44
C VAL A 107 3.53 -6.52 -7.43
N GLY A 108 3.62 -5.20 -7.41
CA GLY A 108 4.47 -4.44 -6.50
C GLY A 108 4.03 -4.54 -5.06
N LEU A 109 2.74 -4.39 -4.80
CA LEU A 109 2.16 -4.58 -3.46
C LEU A 109 2.47 -5.97 -2.92
N LYS A 110 2.20 -7.03 -3.70
CA LYS A 110 2.48 -8.43 -3.32
C LYS A 110 3.96 -8.61 -3.02
N TYR A 111 4.82 -8.23 -3.98
CA TYR A 111 6.26 -8.42 -3.88
C TYR A 111 6.89 -7.66 -2.71
N PHE A 112 6.47 -6.41 -2.47
CA PHE A 112 6.89 -5.64 -1.30
C PHE A 112 6.46 -6.32 0.00
N THR A 113 5.18 -6.72 0.10
CA THR A 113 4.62 -7.33 1.31
C THR A 113 5.32 -8.65 1.66
N GLU A 114 5.54 -9.53 0.67
CA GLU A 114 6.24 -10.80 0.85
C GLU A 114 7.67 -10.61 1.38
N LEU A 115 8.41 -9.65 0.83
CA LEU A 115 9.77 -9.35 1.29
C LEU A 115 9.81 -8.74 2.70
N MET A 116 8.75 -8.03 3.10
CA MET A 116 8.66 -7.42 4.42
C MET A 116 8.32 -8.41 5.53
N VAL A 117 7.82 -9.62 5.23
CA VAL A 117 7.40 -10.61 6.25
C VAL A 117 8.48 -10.85 7.31
N SER A 118 9.74 -11.00 6.90
CA SER A 118 10.87 -11.22 7.82
C SER A 118 11.25 -10.03 8.71
N LYS A 119 10.71 -8.84 8.41
CA LYS A 119 10.93 -7.59 9.14
C LYS A 119 9.81 -7.26 10.12
N LEU A 120 8.70 -8.01 10.07
CA LEU A 120 7.56 -7.80 10.94
C LEU A 120 7.77 -8.42 12.32
N ASN A 121 7.28 -7.76 13.37
CA ASN A 121 7.14 -8.37 14.70
C ASN A 121 6.02 -9.42 14.70
N ASP A 122 6.05 -10.31 15.69
CA ASP A 122 4.89 -11.15 16.01
C ASP A 122 3.68 -10.25 16.31
N ASN A 123 2.51 -10.66 15.81
CA ASN A 123 1.25 -9.89 15.89
C ASN A 123 1.24 -8.57 15.09
N ALA A 124 2.19 -8.36 14.17
CA ALA A 124 2.10 -7.26 13.22
C ALA A 124 0.86 -7.40 12.33
N SER A 125 0.34 -6.26 11.85
CA SER A 125 -0.85 -6.21 10.99
C SER A 125 -0.50 -5.75 9.57
N ILE A 126 -1.06 -6.39 8.55
CA ILE A 126 -0.97 -5.97 7.15
C ILE A 126 -2.36 -5.52 6.70
N VAL A 127 -2.45 -4.28 6.21
CA VAL A 127 -3.69 -3.67 5.72
C VAL A 127 -3.50 -3.28 4.26
N ASN A 128 -4.40 -3.73 3.40
CA ASN A 128 -4.41 -3.39 1.97
C ASN A 128 -5.60 -2.49 1.66
N LEU A 129 -5.35 -1.32 1.06
CA LEU A 129 -6.41 -0.45 0.60
C LEU A 129 -6.96 -0.96 -0.74
N ALA A 130 -8.25 -1.30 -0.74
CA ALA A 130 -9.00 -1.66 -1.95
C ALA A 130 -9.91 -0.51 -2.40
N SER A 131 -10.60 -0.70 -3.53
CA SER A 131 -11.51 0.29 -4.11
C SER A 131 -12.82 -0.37 -4.53
N LEU A 132 -13.92 0.40 -4.52
CA LEU A 132 -15.20 0.01 -5.12
C LEU A 132 -15.09 -0.29 -6.62
N ALA A 133 -14.04 0.19 -7.29
CA ALA A 133 -13.73 -0.20 -8.67
C ALA A 133 -13.53 -1.73 -8.83
N GLY A 134 -13.25 -2.46 -7.74
CA GLY A 134 -13.17 -3.91 -7.73
C GLY A 134 -14.51 -4.64 -7.55
N PHE A 135 -15.67 -3.96 -7.55
CA PHE A 135 -16.97 -4.59 -7.27
C PHE A 135 -17.29 -5.78 -8.21
N GLY A 136 -16.84 -5.73 -9.47
CA GLY A 136 -17.02 -6.79 -10.47
C GLY A 136 -16.00 -7.94 -10.40
N TRP A 137 -15.19 -8.05 -9.32
CA TRP A 137 -14.17 -9.09 -9.19
C TRP A 137 -14.66 -10.54 -9.39
N PRO A 138 -15.92 -10.94 -9.09
CA PRO A 138 -16.37 -12.31 -9.32
C PRO A 138 -16.35 -12.72 -10.80
N ASP A 139 -16.46 -11.76 -11.74
CA ASP A 139 -16.38 -12.04 -13.18
C ASP A 139 -14.92 -12.21 -13.66
N ALA A 140 -13.95 -11.85 -12.82
CA ALA A 140 -12.52 -11.92 -13.10
C ALA A 140 -11.80 -13.06 -12.36
N LEU A 141 -12.54 -14.05 -11.84
CA LEU A 141 -11.99 -15.13 -10.99
C LEU A 141 -10.78 -15.85 -11.59
N GLU A 142 -10.81 -16.16 -12.89
CA GLU A 142 -9.73 -16.88 -13.55
C GLU A 142 -8.45 -16.03 -13.65
N ALA A 143 -8.58 -14.73 -13.94
CA ALA A 143 -7.46 -13.80 -13.91
C ALA A 143 -6.91 -13.62 -12.48
N ILE A 144 -7.79 -13.51 -11.48
CA ILE A 144 -7.40 -13.36 -10.07
C ILE A 144 -6.58 -14.57 -9.62
N LYS A 145 -7.05 -15.79 -9.88
CA LYS A 145 -6.28 -17.02 -9.55
C LYS A 145 -4.94 -17.05 -10.29
N ALA A 146 -4.94 -16.78 -11.60
CA ALA A 146 -3.72 -16.78 -12.39
C ALA A 146 -2.70 -15.74 -11.90
N SER A 147 -3.16 -14.65 -11.29
CA SER A 147 -2.30 -13.57 -10.79
C SER A 147 -1.46 -13.92 -9.56
N GLU A 148 -1.77 -15.03 -8.87
CA GLU A 148 -1.02 -15.51 -7.71
C GLU A 148 0.49 -15.62 -8.01
N HIS A 149 0.83 -16.13 -9.19
CA HIS A 149 2.22 -16.31 -9.63
C HIS A 149 2.72 -15.19 -10.55
N LEU A 150 1.92 -14.14 -10.77
CA LEU A 150 2.29 -13.04 -11.65
C LEU A 150 3.53 -12.29 -11.13
N ALA A 151 4.51 -12.13 -12.02
CA ALA A 151 5.73 -11.38 -11.80
C ALA A 151 5.80 -10.14 -12.72
N PHE A 152 6.70 -9.20 -12.40
CA PHE A 152 6.84 -7.94 -13.13
C PHE A 152 7.08 -8.12 -14.63
N GLU A 153 7.88 -9.13 -15.00
CA GLU A 153 8.27 -9.42 -16.37
C GLU A 153 7.12 -10.01 -17.21
N ASP A 154 6.13 -10.60 -16.54
CA ASP A 154 5.02 -11.30 -17.17
C ASP A 154 3.76 -10.43 -17.32
N VAL A 155 3.77 -9.19 -16.80
CA VAL A 155 2.58 -8.32 -16.76
C VAL A 155 1.97 -8.08 -18.14
N GLU A 156 2.80 -7.78 -19.15
CA GLU A 156 2.31 -7.51 -20.51
C GLU A 156 1.61 -8.73 -21.11
N ARG A 157 2.25 -9.90 -21.00
CA ARG A 157 1.68 -11.17 -21.45
C ARG A 157 0.40 -11.51 -20.69
N PHE A 158 0.41 -11.36 -19.38
CA PHE A 158 -0.76 -11.61 -18.53
C PHE A 158 -1.96 -10.74 -18.93
N MET A 159 -1.72 -9.45 -19.18
CA MET A 159 -2.77 -8.56 -19.65
C MET A 159 -3.34 -9.00 -20.99
N HIS A 160 -2.48 -9.41 -21.94
CA HIS A 160 -2.93 -9.95 -23.21
C HIS A 160 -3.79 -11.22 -23.03
N ASP A 161 -3.30 -12.18 -22.25
CA ASP A 161 -3.94 -13.49 -22.06
C ASP A 161 -5.30 -13.37 -21.34
N HIS A 162 -5.46 -12.36 -20.48
CA HIS A 162 -6.69 -12.08 -19.75
C HIS A 162 -7.51 -10.89 -20.28
N LYS A 163 -7.14 -10.33 -21.45
CA LYS A 163 -7.82 -9.19 -22.09
C LYS A 163 -7.97 -7.95 -21.21
N ILE A 164 -6.99 -7.69 -20.35
CA ILE A 164 -6.99 -6.53 -19.44
C ILE A 164 -6.59 -5.29 -20.23
N SER A 165 -7.44 -4.26 -20.20
CA SER A 165 -7.19 -2.98 -20.86
C SER A 165 -7.72 -1.82 -20.01
N ASN A 166 -7.47 -0.58 -20.46
CA ASN A 166 -8.05 0.61 -19.86
C ASN A 166 -9.56 0.78 -20.13
N GLU A 167 -10.14 -0.01 -21.04
CA GLU A 167 -11.56 0.08 -21.42
C GLU A 167 -12.49 -0.76 -20.53
N GLY A 168 -11.92 -1.57 -19.63
CA GLY A 168 -12.66 -2.52 -18.78
C GLY A 168 -12.59 -3.94 -19.31
#